data_AF-A0A699V8U6-F1
#
_entry.id   AF-A0A699V8U6-F1
#
_cell.length_a   1.000
_cell.length_b   1.000
_cell.length_c   1.000
_cell.angle_alpha   90.00
_cell.angle_beta   90.00
_cell.angle_gamma   90.00
#
_symmetry.space_group_name_H-M   'P 1'
#
loop_
_entity.id
_entity.type
_entity.pdbx_description
1 polymer ?
#
loop_
_entity_poly.entity_id
_entity_poly.type
_entity_poly.pdbx_seq_one_letter_code
_entity_poly.pdbx_strand_id
1 'polypeptide(L)'
;MQPGILNATAFFAEAARESGVQAVVNMSQISARRDAASHAARDHWFSEQVFNWSGIPTTHLRPTFFMEWLLYGFQLPLIAQHGILQVPAGEGRHAPIAAEDQGRLIAAILLEPARHVGKVYPLFGAKEMNHQQIAAAVGEALGREIRYVPES
;
A
#
# COMPACT_ATOMS: atom_id res chain seq x y z
N MET A 1 11.30 4.06 -2.65
CA MET A 1 10.38 5.08 -2.12
C MET A 1 11.13 6.39 -2.03
N GLN A 2 10.58 7.50 -2.55
CA GLN A 2 11.19 8.80 -2.30
C GLN A 2 11.00 9.15 -0.82
N PRO A 3 12.04 9.59 -0.10
CA PRO A 3 11.91 10.14 1.24
C PRO A 3 10.95 11.33 1.26
N GLY A 4 10.36 11.62 2.42
CA GLY A 4 9.61 12.86 2.64
C GLY A 4 8.11 12.70 2.89
N ILE A 5 7.58 11.48 2.99
CA ILE A 5 6.16 11.27 3.35
C ILE A 5 5.79 11.95 4.66
N LEU A 6 6.70 12.00 5.64
CA LEU A 6 6.45 12.67 6.91
C LEU A 6 6.28 14.19 6.74
N ASN A 7 7.14 14.83 5.94
CA ASN A 7 7.02 16.27 5.63
C ASN A 7 5.74 16.54 4.84
N ALA A 8 5.45 15.73 3.82
CA ALA A 8 4.22 15.84 3.04
C ALA A 8 2.97 15.70 3.93
N THR A 9 3.00 14.76 4.87
CA THR A 9 1.92 14.55 5.84
C THR A 9 1.74 15.76 6.75
N ALA A 10 2.83 16.32 7.29
CA ALA A 10 2.76 17.51 8.13
C ALA A 10 2.19 18.71 7.37
N PHE A 11 2.65 18.95 6.14
CA PHE A 11 2.13 20.04 5.29
C PHE A 11 0.66 19.84 4.92
N PHE A 12 0.29 18.62 4.54
CA PHE A 12 -1.11 18.30 4.25
C PHE A 12 -1.99 18.50 5.47
N ALA A 13 -1.56 18.05 6.65
CA ALA A 13 -2.31 18.20 7.89
C ALA A 13 -2.53 19.69 8.24
N GLU A 14 -1.50 20.52 8.11
CA GLU A 14 -1.64 21.96 8.33
C GLU A 14 -2.68 22.58 7.39
N ALA A 15 -2.52 22.35 6.08
CA ALA A 15 -3.43 22.89 5.07
C ALA A 15 -4.87 22.39 5.23
N ALA A 16 -5.05 21.11 5.57
CA ALA A 16 -6.35 20.51 5.82
C ALA A 16 -7.03 21.11 7.04
N ARG A 17 -6.27 21.44 8.09
CA ARG A 17 -6.79 22.10 9.30
C ARG A 17 -7.21 23.54 9.00
N GLU A 18 -6.38 24.31 8.30
CA GLU A 18 -6.70 25.68 7.86
C GLU A 18 -7.93 25.72 6.94
N SER A 19 -8.09 24.71 6.09
CA SER A 19 -9.21 24.61 5.13
C SER A 19 -10.48 23.99 5.72
N GLY A 20 -10.46 23.53 6.97
CA GLY A 20 -11.62 22.88 7.61
C GLY A 20 -12.03 21.56 6.95
N VAL A 21 -11.07 20.75 6.49
CA VAL A 21 -11.34 19.42 5.92
C VAL A 21 -12.05 18.54 6.95
N GLN A 22 -13.17 17.94 6.56
CA GLN A 22 -14.04 17.19 7.46
C GLN A 22 -13.68 15.70 7.58
N ALA A 23 -12.90 15.17 6.65
CA ALA A 23 -12.47 13.77 6.64
C ALA A 23 -11.21 13.55 5.80
N VAL A 24 -10.31 12.70 6.28
CA VAL A 24 -9.13 12.23 5.55
C VAL A 24 -9.10 10.71 5.58
N VAL A 25 -8.88 10.09 4.43
CA VAL A 25 -8.48 8.67 4.35
C VAL A 25 -7.00 8.63 4.01
N ASN A 26 -6.18 8.32 5.01
CA ASN A 26 -4.74 8.19 4.85
C ASN A 26 -4.40 6.79 4.36
N MET A 27 -3.74 6.71 3.21
CA MET A 27 -3.20 5.48 2.67
C MET A 27 -1.79 5.24 3.25
N SER A 28 -1.74 4.42 4.29
CA SER A 28 -0.50 3.96 4.92
C SER A 28 -0.03 2.65 4.25
N GLN A 29 0.56 1.73 5.02
CA GLN A 29 0.97 0.40 4.54
C GLN A 29 0.89 -0.64 5.65
N ILE A 30 0.73 -1.92 5.28
CA ILE A 30 0.60 -3.05 6.22
C ILE A 30 1.77 -3.17 7.21
N SER A 31 2.97 -2.73 6.80
CA SER A 31 4.19 -2.80 7.60
C SER A 31 4.37 -1.65 8.60
N ALA A 32 3.46 -0.66 8.63
CA ALA A 32 3.57 0.51 9.48
C ALA A 32 3.55 0.14 10.97
N ARG A 33 4.72 0.23 11.61
CA ARG A 33 4.93 -0.02 13.04
C ARG A 33 6.06 0.86 13.58
N ARG A 34 5.97 1.21 14.86
CA ARG A 34 6.91 2.10 15.55
C ARG A 34 8.36 1.61 15.51
N ASP A 35 8.53 0.30 15.61
CA ASP A 35 9.80 -0.41 15.74
C ASP A 35 10.25 -1.09 14.44
N ALA A 36 9.73 -0.67 13.28
CA ALA A 36 10.10 -1.29 12.01
C ALA A 36 11.58 -1.03 11.68
N ALA A 37 12.30 -2.07 11.24
CA ALA A 37 13.66 -1.88 10.70
C ALA A 37 13.64 -0.95 9.47
N SER A 38 12.67 -1.14 8.57
CA SER A 38 12.48 -0.29 7.39
C SER A 38 12.17 1.15 7.79
N HIS A 39 12.98 2.08 7.29
CA HIS A 39 12.75 3.52 7.46
C HIS A 39 11.39 3.94 6.91
N ALA A 40 11.03 3.47 5.71
CA ALA A 40 9.73 3.76 5.12
C ALA A 40 8.56 3.26 5.98
N ALA A 41 8.66 2.06 6.54
CA ALA A 41 7.63 1.52 7.44
C ALA A 41 7.47 2.38 8.71
N ARG A 42 8.57 2.86 9.29
CA ARG A 42 8.54 3.81 10.40
C ARG A 42 7.96 5.17 10.01
N ASP A 43 8.34 5.71 8.85
CA ASP A 43 7.85 7.01 8.39
C ASP A 43 6.34 7.00 8.15
N HIS A 44 5.81 5.91 7.60
CA HIS A 44 4.35 5.71 7.51
C HIS A 44 3.69 5.65 8.88
N TRP A 45 4.27 4.95 9.85
CA TRP A 45 3.75 4.91 11.22
C TRP A 45 3.74 6.29 11.89
N PHE A 46 4.83 7.06 11.75
CA PHE A 46 4.89 8.43 12.27
C PHE A 46 3.91 9.37 11.54
N SER A 47 3.72 9.18 10.23
CA SER A 47 2.74 9.96 9.46
C SER A 47 1.31 9.70 9.95
N GLU A 48 0.96 8.45 10.30
CA GLU A 48 -0.31 8.16 10.98
C GLU A 48 -0.41 8.92 12.32
N GLN A 49 0.67 8.99 13.10
CA GLN A 49 0.66 9.74 14.35
C GLN A 49 0.48 11.24 14.15
N VAL A 50 1.12 11.84 13.13
CA VAL A 50 0.95 13.25 12.80
C VAL A 50 -0.51 13.57 12.48
N PHE A 51 -1.19 12.73 11.70
CA PHE A 51 -2.64 12.88 11.46
C PHE A 51 -3.47 12.74 12.74
N ASN A 52 -3.14 11.79 13.61
CA ASN A 52 -3.85 11.64 14.88
C ASN A 52 -3.65 12.85 15.82
N TRP A 53 -2.44 13.40 15.85
CA TRP A 53 -2.10 14.57 16.68
C TRP A 53 -2.65 15.88 16.13
N SER A 54 -2.88 15.99 14.82
CA SER A 54 -3.40 17.22 14.20
C SER A 54 -4.88 17.48 14.51
N GLY A 55 -5.61 16.47 15.01
CA GLY A 55 -7.03 16.56 15.31
C GLY A 55 -7.95 16.49 14.08
N ILE A 56 -7.40 16.25 12.89
CA ILE A 56 -8.19 16.09 11.67
C ILE A 56 -8.89 14.73 11.72
N PRO A 57 -10.21 14.65 11.44
CA PRO A 57 -10.91 13.38 11.40
C PRO A 57 -10.30 12.45 10.34
N THR A 58 -9.53 11.45 10.78
CA THR A 58 -8.72 10.62 9.88
C THR A 58 -9.02 9.14 10.07
N THR A 59 -9.10 8.41 8.97
CA THR A 59 -9.09 6.94 8.92
C THR A 59 -7.81 6.48 8.23
N HIS A 60 -7.17 5.44 8.77
CA HIS A 60 -5.94 4.88 8.18
C HIS A 60 -6.23 3.55 7.48
N LEU A 61 -5.80 3.43 6.23
CA LEU A 61 -5.75 2.16 5.52
C LEU A 61 -4.32 1.64 5.49
N ARG A 62 -4.14 0.36 5.77
CA ARG A 62 -2.84 -0.32 5.75
C ARG A 62 -2.88 -1.46 4.72
N PRO A 63 -2.80 -1.14 3.42
CA PRO A 63 -2.81 -2.14 2.36
C PRO A 63 -1.52 -2.97 2.32
N THR A 64 -1.65 -4.21 1.85
CA THR A 64 -0.55 -4.98 1.25
C THR A 64 -0.11 -4.34 -0.07
N PHE A 65 0.85 -4.95 -0.77
CA PHE A 65 1.28 -4.39 -2.06
C PHE A 65 0.19 -4.50 -3.12
N PHE A 66 0.28 -3.61 -4.11
CA PHE A 66 -0.76 -3.44 -5.11
C PHE A 66 -0.53 -4.42 -6.27
N MET A 67 -1.59 -5.01 -6.80
CA MET A 67 -1.50 -5.89 -7.97
C MET A 67 -0.89 -5.16 -9.18
N GLU A 68 -1.20 -3.88 -9.32
CA GLU A 68 -0.74 -3.01 -10.40
C GLU A 68 0.77 -2.84 -10.41
N TRP A 69 1.48 -3.12 -9.32
CA TRP A 69 2.95 -3.07 -9.31
C TRP A 69 3.59 -3.97 -10.36
N LEU A 70 2.91 -5.06 -10.73
CA LEU A 70 3.32 -5.94 -11.83
C LEU A 70 3.30 -5.22 -13.20
N LEU A 71 2.60 -4.10 -13.30
CA LEU A 71 2.32 -3.37 -14.55
C LEU A 71 3.11 -2.07 -14.72
N TYR A 72 3.98 -1.69 -13.77
CA TYR A 72 4.75 -0.46 -13.87
C TYR A 72 6.17 -0.56 -13.31
N GLY A 73 6.94 0.51 -13.52
CA GLY A 73 8.31 0.63 -13.02
C GLY A 73 9.25 -0.42 -13.60
N PHE A 74 10.14 -0.95 -12.76
CA PHE A 74 11.13 -1.94 -13.18
C PHE A 74 10.54 -3.34 -13.40
N GLN A 75 9.36 -3.63 -12.84
CA GLN A 75 8.79 -4.97 -12.86
C GLN A 75 8.14 -5.31 -14.22
N LEU A 76 7.52 -4.33 -14.87
CA LEU A 76 6.90 -4.50 -16.19
C LEU A 76 7.87 -5.03 -17.26
N PRO A 77 9.04 -4.41 -17.53
CA PRO A 77 9.95 -4.91 -18.56
C PRO A 77 10.50 -6.31 -18.24
N LEU A 78 10.74 -6.63 -16.96
CA LEU A 78 11.18 -7.98 -16.55
C LEU A 78 10.14 -9.04 -16.85
N ILE A 79 8.87 -8.78 -16.54
CA ILE A 79 7.78 -9.70 -16.87
C ILE A 79 7.63 -9.77 -18.38
N ALA A 80 7.48 -8.62 -19.05
CA ALA A 80 7.13 -8.52 -20.46
C ALA A 80 8.20 -9.13 -21.37
N GLN A 81 9.47 -8.83 -21.14
CA GLN A 81 10.57 -9.19 -22.04
C GLN A 81 11.31 -10.46 -21.60
N HIS A 82 11.41 -10.71 -20.30
CA HIS A 82 12.23 -11.81 -19.78
C HIS A 82 11.42 -12.93 -19.11
N GLY A 83 10.12 -12.72 -18.87
CA GLY A 83 9.30 -13.69 -18.15
C GLY A 83 9.75 -13.86 -16.69
N ILE A 84 10.23 -12.78 -16.07
CA ILE A 84 10.80 -12.79 -14.73
C ILE A 84 9.98 -11.88 -13.80
N LEU A 85 9.55 -12.44 -12.67
CA LEU A 85 9.14 -11.70 -11.48
C LEU A 85 10.36 -11.61 -10.55
N GLN A 86 10.88 -10.42 -10.23
CA GLN A 86 12.09 -10.29 -9.42
C GLN A 86 11.92 -9.26 -8.32
N VAL A 87 11.93 -9.73 -7.08
CA VAL A 87 11.67 -8.90 -5.91
C VAL A 87 12.42 -9.45 -4.68
N PRO A 88 12.78 -8.62 -3.69
CA PRO A 88 13.51 -9.05 -2.49
C PRO A 88 12.55 -9.62 -1.44
N ALA A 89 11.77 -10.64 -1.81
CA ALA A 89 10.72 -11.18 -0.95
C ALA A 89 11.01 -12.58 -0.39
N GLY A 90 12.05 -13.28 -0.87
CA GLY A 90 12.33 -14.66 -0.49
C GLY A 90 11.08 -15.54 -0.55
N GLU A 91 10.77 -16.23 0.55
CA GLU A 91 9.56 -17.05 0.74
C GLU A 91 8.38 -16.27 1.37
N GLY A 92 8.46 -14.94 1.38
CA GLY A 92 7.45 -14.05 1.93
C GLY A 92 6.09 -14.21 1.25
N ARG A 93 5.04 -14.22 2.06
CA ARG A 93 3.65 -14.40 1.64
C ARG A 93 2.86 -13.13 1.88
N HIS A 94 2.05 -12.76 0.90
CA HIS A 94 1.20 -11.59 0.96
C HIS A 94 -0.07 -11.84 0.17
N ALA A 95 -1.13 -11.10 0.48
CA ALA A 95 -2.35 -11.07 -0.31
C ALA A 95 -2.41 -9.76 -1.11
N PRO A 96 -1.95 -9.72 -2.37
CA PRO A 96 -1.93 -8.50 -3.19
C PRO A 96 -3.33 -7.92 -3.31
N ILE A 97 -3.47 -6.60 -3.25
CA ILE A 97 -4.78 -5.93 -3.43
C ILE A 97 -4.81 -5.07 -4.70
N ALA A 98 -5.92 -5.07 -5.43
CA ALA A 98 -6.11 -4.20 -6.58
C ALA A 98 -6.33 -2.74 -6.13
N ALA A 99 -5.78 -1.77 -6.87
CA ALA A 99 -6.03 -0.36 -6.64
C ALA A 99 -7.51 0.00 -6.78
N GLU A 100 -8.25 -0.69 -7.66
CA GLU A 100 -9.69 -0.50 -7.81
C GLU A 100 -10.47 -0.84 -6.52
N ASP A 101 -10.16 -1.97 -5.87
CA ASP A 101 -10.82 -2.37 -4.63
C ASP A 101 -10.47 -1.42 -3.47
N GLN A 102 -9.23 -0.91 -3.44
CA GLN A 102 -8.86 0.15 -2.51
C GLN A 102 -9.68 1.42 -2.76
N GLY A 103 -9.83 1.83 -4.02
CA GLY A 103 -10.65 2.99 -4.40
C GLY A 103 -12.10 2.84 -3.96
N ARG A 104 -12.70 1.65 -4.13
CA ARG A 104 -14.06 1.35 -3.66
C ARG A 104 -14.19 1.47 -2.14
N LEU A 105 -13.23 0.93 -1.38
CA LEU A 105 -13.22 1.05 0.08
C LEU A 105 -13.03 2.51 0.53
N ILE A 106 -12.10 3.25 -0.08
CA ILE A 106 -11.85 4.67 0.20
C ILE A 106 -13.13 5.48 -0.03
N ALA A 107 -13.80 5.26 -1.17
CA ALA A 107 -15.06 5.93 -1.49
C ALA A 107 -16.14 5.60 -0.45
N ALA A 108 -16.30 4.33 -0.07
CA ALA A 108 -17.26 3.92 0.95
C ALA A 108 -16.98 4.58 2.31
N ILE A 109 -15.72 4.68 2.73
CA ILE A 109 -15.33 5.37 3.95
C ILE A 109 -15.65 6.88 3.87
N LEU A 110 -15.34 7.52 2.74
CA LEU A 110 -15.57 8.95 2.53
C LEU A 110 -17.06 9.32 2.44
N LEU A 111 -17.93 8.37 2.08
CA LEU A 111 -19.39 8.57 2.09
C LEU A 111 -19.98 8.60 3.52
N GLU A 112 -19.37 7.91 4.48
CA GLU A 112 -19.83 7.84 5.87
C GLU A 112 -18.72 8.06 6.91
N PRO A 113 -17.92 9.14 6.81
CA PRO A 113 -16.62 9.25 7.48
C PRO A 113 -16.71 9.13 8.99
N ALA A 114 -17.77 9.66 9.62
CA ALA A 114 -17.99 9.61 11.06
C ALA A 114 -17.94 8.18 11.64
N ARG A 115 -18.31 7.15 10.86
CA ARG A 115 -18.25 5.73 11.29
C ARG A 115 -16.84 5.15 11.29
N HIS A 116 -15.89 5.82 10.64
CA HIS A 116 -14.55 5.32 10.36
C HIS A 116 -13.43 6.14 10.99
N VAL A 117 -13.70 7.38 11.41
CA VAL A 117 -12.69 8.24 12.07
C VAL A 117 -12.02 7.52 13.24
N GLY A 118 -10.69 7.64 13.32
CA GLY A 118 -9.83 7.02 14.33
C GLY A 118 -9.55 5.53 14.10
N LYS A 119 -10.19 4.88 13.11
CA LYS A 119 -9.95 3.47 12.83
C LYS A 119 -8.73 3.26 11.92
N VAL A 120 -8.10 2.11 12.11
CA VAL A 120 -7.03 1.58 11.27
C VAL A 120 -7.52 0.28 10.65
N TYR A 121 -7.58 0.19 9.34
CA TYR A 121 -7.98 -1.02 8.62
C TYR A 121 -6.77 -1.68 7.95
N PRO A 122 -6.36 -2.88 8.40
CA PRO A 122 -5.55 -3.77 7.57
C PRO A 122 -6.32 -4.08 6.30
N LEU A 123 -5.65 -4.04 5.16
CA LEU A 123 -6.29 -4.20 3.86
C LEU A 123 -5.47 -5.15 2.98
N PHE A 124 -6.13 -6.15 2.42
CA PHE A 124 -5.50 -7.23 1.67
C PHE A 124 -6.46 -7.74 0.59
N GLY A 125 -5.92 -8.36 -0.45
CA GLY A 125 -6.74 -9.02 -1.46
C GLY A 125 -7.28 -10.36 -1.00
N ALA A 126 -8.05 -11.00 -1.88
CA ALA A 126 -8.79 -12.22 -1.55
C ALA A 126 -7.91 -13.45 -1.27
N LYS A 127 -6.69 -13.52 -1.83
CA LYS A 127 -5.84 -14.71 -1.77
C LYS A 127 -4.42 -14.36 -1.36
N GLU A 128 -3.93 -15.03 -0.32
CA GLU A 128 -2.53 -14.97 0.09
C GLU A 128 -1.68 -15.91 -0.77
N MET A 129 -0.57 -15.37 -1.30
CA MET A 129 0.32 -16.04 -2.23
C MET A 129 1.78 -15.74 -1.88
N ASN A 130 2.67 -16.70 -2.13
CA ASN A 130 4.10 -16.41 -2.27
C ASN A 130 4.40 -15.93 -3.70
N HIS A 131 5.64 -15.50 -3.95
CA HIS A 131 6.01 -14.93 -5.25
C HIS A 131 6.09 -15.98 -6.36
N GLN A 132 6.34 -17.26 -6.04
CA GLN A 132 6.20 -18.34 -7.01
C GLN A 132 4.73 -18.48 -7.48
N GLN A 133 3.77 -18.42 -6.56
CA GLN A 133 2.34 -18.48 -6.87
C GLN A 133 1.87 -17.25 -7.66
N ILE A 134 2.40 -16.06 -7.36
CA ILE A 134 2.10 -14.84 -8.12
C ILE A 134 2.65 -14.96 -9.54
N ALA A 135 3.90 -15.40 -9.71
CA ALA A 135 4.49 -15.62 -11.03
C ALA A 135 3.66 -16.62 -11.85
N ALA A 136 3.23 -17.74 -11.24
CA ALA A 136 2.36 -18.71 -11.89
C ALA A 136 1.01 -18.10 -12.34
N ALA A 137 0.37 -17.28 -11.50
CA ALA A 137 -0.90 -16.62 -11.85
C ALA A 137 -0.72 -15.62 -13.00
N VAL A 138 0.39 -14.87 -13.04
CA VAL A 138 0.70 -13.99 -14.17
C VAL A 138 0.97 -14.80 -15.44
N GLY A 139 1.67 -15.93 -15.33
CA GLY A 139 1.94 -16.79 -16.47
C GLY A 139 0.69 -17.44 -17.07
N GLU A 140 -0.24 -17.87 -16.22
CA GLU A 140 -1.56 -18.33 -16.63
C GLU A 140 -2.33 -17.23 -17.40
N ALA A 141 -2.36 -16.02 -16.85
CA ALA A 141 -3.04 -14.89 -17.48
C ALA A 141 -2.42 -14.47 -18.84
N LEU A 142 -1.10 -14.63 -19.00
CA LEU A 142 -0.38 -14.28 -20.22
C LEU A 142 -0.22 -15.44 -21.22
N GLY A 143 -0.60 -16.67 -20.84
CA GLY A 143 -0.41 -17.86 -21.67
C GLY A 143 1.06 -18.25 -21.89
N ARG A 144 1.97 -17.89 -20.96
CA ARG A 144 3.40 -18.22 -21.04
C ARG A 144 4.04 -18.34 -19.67
N GLU A 145 5.18 -19.02 -19.59
CA GLU A 145 5.89 -19.19 -18.32
C GLU A 145 6.42 -17.84 -17.79
N ILE A 146 6.18 -17.60 -16.49
CA ILE A 146 6.79 -16.53 -15.72
C ILE A 146 7.45 -17.16 -14.48
N ARG A 147 8.73 -16.84 -14.25
CA ARG A 147 9.51 -17.39 -13.13
C ARG A 147 9.78 -16.32 -12.08
N TYR A 148 9.63 -16.69 -10.82
CA TYR A 148 10.11 -15.87 -9.71
C TYR A 148 11.61 -16.07 -9.51
N VAL A 149 12.36 -14.97 -9.48
CA VAL A 149 13.79 -14.93 -9.15
C VAL A 149 13.95 -14.02 -7.93
N PRO A 150 14.36 -14.53 -6.76
CA PRO A 150 14.57 -13.67 -5.60
C PRO A 150 15.69 -12.67 -5.86
N GLU A 151 15.48 -11.42 -5.47
CA GLU A 151 16.53 -10.40 -5.43
C GLU A 151 17.25 -10.47 -4.07
N SER A 152 18.58 -10.38 -4.11
CA SER A 152 19.47 -10.45 -2.94
C SER A 152 19.49 -9.14 -2.15
#